data_AF-A0A2E2L1V6-F1
#
_entry.id   AF-A0A2E2L1V6-F1
#
_cell.length_a   1.000
_cell.length_b   1.000
_cell.length_c   1.000
_cell.angle_alpha   90.00
_cell.angle_beta   90.00
_cell.angle_gamma   90.00
#
_symmetry.space_group_name_H-M   'P 1'
#
loop_
_entity.id
_entity.type
_entity.pdbx_description
1 polymer ?
#
loop_
_entity_poly.entity_id
_entity_poly.type
_entity_poly.pdbx_seq_one_letter_code
_entity_poly.pdbx_strand_id
1 'polypeptide(L)'
;MEAPFRQTNSYRGAWKFYVVAEVEGVEHRLLFVHGRDIKARIIRTATGLISFGIELGVSPICIPLFAGERAKWTTYAGDPQN
;
A
#
# COMPACT_ATOMS: atom_id res chain seq x y z
N MET A 1 -12.89 10.36 -6.08
CA MET A 1 -11.96 9.25 -6.31
C MET A 1 -12.78 8.18 -6.99
N GLU A 2 -12.40 7.72 -8.18
CA GLU A 2 -13.19 6.71 -8.91
C GLU A 2 -13.24 5.40 -8.10
N ALA A 3 -14.42 4.79 -8.02
CA ALA A 3 -14.60 3.52 -7.31
C ALA A 3 -13.81 2.41 -8.02
N PRO A 4 -13.17 1.49 -7.28
CA PRO A 4 -12.51 0.34 -7.89
C PRO A 4 -13.52 -0.47 -8.72
N PHE A 5 -13.12 -0.93 -9.90
CA PHE A 5 -13.94 -1.76 -10.76
C PHE A 5 -13.11 -2.86 -11.43
N ARG A 6 -13.78 -3.97 -11.75
CA ARG A 6 -13.16 -5.07 -12.49
C ARG A 6 -13.16 -4.76 -13.98
N GLN A 7 -11.99 -4.83 -14.62
CA GLN A 7 -11.83 -4.80 -16.07
C GLN A 7 -11.18 -6.12 -16.51
N THR A 8 -11.98 -7.00 -17.13
CA THR A 8 -11.53 -8.31 -17.60
C THR A 8 -11.04 -9.18 -16.42
N ASN A 9 -9.79 -9.65 -16.46
CA ASN A 9 -9.12 -10.38 -15.37
C ASN A 9 -8.30 -9.47 -14.45
N SER A 10 -8.47 -8.15 -14.55
CA SER A 10 -7.73 -7.16 -13.76
C SER A 10 -8.66 -6.27 -12.94
N TYR A 11 -8.22 -5.86 -11.75
CA TYR A 11 -8.89 -4.81 -10.97
C TYR A 11 -8.24 -3.47 -11.28
N ARG A 12 -9.07 -2.46 -11.58
CA ARG A 12 -8.66 -1.07 -11.74
C ARG A 12 -9.19 -0.24 -10.59
N GLY A 13 -8.31 0.55 -9.99
CA GLY A 13 -8.63 1.50 -8.95
C GLY A 13 -7.52 2.52 -8.82
N ALA A 14 -7.79 3.64 -8.15
CA ALA A 14 -6.77 4.59 -7.75
C ALA A 14 -6.42 4.34 -6.28
N TRP A 15 -5.33 3.63 -6.01
CA TRP A 15 -4.84 3.46 -4.64
C TRP A 15 -3.91 4.62 -4.25
N LYS A 16 -4.09 5.13 -3.03
CA LYS A 16 -3.16 6.07 -2.39
C LYS A 16 -2.40 5.33 -1.31
N PHE A 17 -1.07 5.38 -1.36
CA PHE A 17 -0.19 4.77 -0.37
C PHE A 17 0.21 5.79 0.67
N TYR A 18 0.19 5.37 1.93
CA TYR A 18 0.68 6.16 3.04
C TYR A 18 1.71 5.32 3.78
N VAL A 19 2.92 5.85 3.89
CA VAL A 19 3.87 5.34 4.87
C VAL A 19 3.43 5.87 6.23
N VAL A 20 3.33 5.00 7.22
CA VAL A 20 3.03 5.34 8.60
C VAL A 20 4.25 4.96 9.44
N ALA A 21 4.69 5.85 10.31
CA ALA A 21 5.69 5.55 11.33
C ALA A 21 5.07 5.72 12.70
N GLU A 22 5.49 4.88 13.63
CA GLU A 22 5.19 5.10 15.03
C GLU A 22 6.32 5.94 15.64
N VAL A 23 5.96 7.07 16.24
CA VAL A 23 6.88 7.94 16.98
C VAL A 23 6.27 8.12 18.36
N GLU A 24 6.99 7.71 19.41
CA GLU A 24 6.53 7.83 20.80
C GLU A 24 5.16 7.19 21.06
N GLY A 25 4.86 6.06 20.40
CA GLY A 25 3.59 5.35 20.53
C GLY A 25 2.44 5.94 19.70
N VAL A 26 2.70 6.95 18.87
CA VAL A 26 1.70 7.59 18.01
C VAL A 26 1.96 7.26 16.55
N GLU A 27 0.95 6.77 15.83
CA GLU A 27 1.03 6.54 14.39
C GLU A 27 0.97 7.88 13.62
N HIS A 28 2.07 8.24 12.95
CA HIS A 28 2.21 9.39 12.08
C HIS A 28 2.29 9.00 10.61
N ARG A 29 1.51 9.67 9.75
CA ARG A 29 1.59 9.48 8.30
C ARG A 29 2.79 10.22 7.70
N LEU A 30 3.85 9.49 7.36
CA LEU A 30 5.12 10.03 6.87
C LEU A 30 5.06 10.69 5.49
N LEU A 31 4.28 10.16 4.54
CA LEU A 31 4.18 10.77 3.19
C LEU A 31 3.63 12.20 3.23
N PHE A 32 2.97 12.59 4.33
CA PHE A 32 2.39 13.92 4.53
C PHE A 32 3.32 14.87 5.32
N VAL A 33 4.30 14.34 6.06
CA VAL A 33 5.10 15.14 7.01
C VAL A 33 6.37 15.72 6.37
N HIS A 34 6.94 15.07 5.36
CA HIS A 34 8.29 15.44 4.85
C HIS A 34 8.34 16.11 3.47
N GLY A 35 7.22 16.32 2.78
CA GLY A 35 7.27 16.98 1.48
C GLY A 35 5.96 17.67 1.11
N ARG A 36 6.01 19.00 0.91
CA ARG A 36 4.87 19.78 0.40
C ARG A 36 4.45 19.34 -1.01
N ASP A 37 5.37 18.74 -1.78
CA ASP A 37 5.18 18.46 -3.21
C ASP A 37 5.36 16.97 -3.61
N ILE A 38 5.32 16.04 -2.65
CA ILE A 38 5.37 14.61 -2.97
C ILE A 38 4.03 14.20 -3.59
N LYS A 39 4.03 13.99 -4.91
CA LYS A 39 2.88 13.43 -5.62
C LYS A 39 2.77 11.94 -5.31
N ALA A 40 1.61 11.52 -4.78
CA ALA A 40 1.33 10.11 -4.57
C ALA A 40 1.43 9.35 -5.90
N ARG A 41 2.23 8.28 -5.93
CA ARG A 41 2.29 7.37 -7.08
C ARG A 41 0.95 6.65 -7.19
N ILE A 42 0.33 6.73 -8.37
CA ILE A 42 -0.91 6.00 -8.66
C ILE A 42 -0.53 4.68 -9.34
N ILE A 43 -0.72 3.58 -8.63
CA ILE A 43 -0.69 2.24 -9.20
C ILE A 43 -2.12 1.91 -9.65
N ARG A 44 -2.31 1.31 -10.83
CA ARG A 44 -3.64 1.08 -11.44
C ARG A 44 -3.99 -0.40 -11.62
N THR A 45 -3.07 -1.31 -11.31
CA THR A 45 -3.27 -2.76 -11.45
C THR A 45 -2.92 -3.48 -10.16
N ALA A 46 -3.64 -4.56 -9.85
CA ALA A 46 -3.32 -5.44 -8.73
C ALA A 46 -1.91 -6.03 -8.84
N THR A 47 -1.46 -6.38 -10.05
CA THR A 47 -0.09 -6.86 -10.29
C THR A 47 0.96 -5.80 -9.94
N GLY A 48 0.78 -4.56 -10.40
CA GLY A 48 1.71 -3.48 -10.06
C GLY A 48 1.73 -3.18 -8.56
N LEU A 49 0.61 -3.41 -7.89
CA LEU A 49 0.50 -3.26 -6.44
C LEU A 49 1.28 -4.34 -5.69
N ILE A 50 1.18 -5.59 -6.15
CA ILE A 50 1.91 -6.72 -5.61
C ILE A 50 3.42 -6.53 -5.83
N SER A 51 3.85 -6.18 -7.04
CA SER A 51 5.26 -5.92 -7.35
C SER A 51 5.85 -4.84 -6.44
N PHE A 52 5.12 -3.74 -6.23
CA PHE A 52 5.54 -2.68 -5.33
C PHE A 52 5.67 -3.15 -3.87
N GLY A 53 4.74 -3.97 -3.37
CA GLY A 53 4.86 -4.54 -2.03
C GLY A 53 6.10 -5.43 -1.87
N ILE A 54 6.38 -6.28 -2.87
CA ILE A 54 7.57 -7.14 -2.86
C ILE A 54 8.87 -6.30 -2.85
N GLU A 55 8.94 -5.24 -3.66
CA GLU A 55 10.09 -4.31 -3.68
C GLU A 55 10.35 -3.66 -2.30
N LEU A 56 9.31 -3.46 -1.49
CA LEU A 56 9.41 -2.94 -0.13
C LEU A 56 9.72 -4.03 0.92
N GLY A 57 9.86 -5.28 0.51
CA GLY A 57 10.09 -6.41 1.41
C GLY A 57 8.89 -6.72 2.32
N VAL A 58 7.67 -6.36 1.91
CA VAL A 58 6.45 -6.67 2.68
C VAL A 58 5.81 -7.98 2.23
N SER A 59 5.42 -8.81 3.19
CA SER A 59 4.67 -10.06 2.96
C SER A 59 4.00 -10.50 4.27
N PRO A 60 2.70 -10.87 4.28
CA PRO A 60 1.81 -11.03 3.12
C PRO A 60 1.25 -9.71 2.57
N ILE A 61 0.93 -9.68 1.27
CA ILE A 61 0.35 -8.51 0.59
C ILE A 61 -1.17 -8.68 0.50
N CYS A 62 -1.90 -7.86 1.27
CA CYS A 62 -3.36 -7.80 1.22
C CYS A 62 -3.82 -6.62 0.35
N ILE A 63 -4.70 -6.87 -0.62
CA ILE A 63 -5.22 -5.84 -1.54
C ILE A 63 -6.67 -5.51 -1.16
N PRO A 64 -6.96 -4.27 -0.72
CA PRO A 64 -8.34 -3.80 -0.55
C PRO A 64 -9.09 -3.83 -1.89
N LEU A 65 -10.23 -4.51 -1.93
CA LEU A 65 -11.02 -4.70 -3.15
C LEU A 65 -12.16 -3.69 -3.26
N PHE A 66 -12.61 -3.14 -2.12
CA PHE A 66 -13.73 -2.23 -2.05
C PHE A 66 -13.31 -0.81 -1.61
N ALA A 67 -14.07 0.19 -2.05
CA ALA A 67 -13.81 1.58 -1.67
C ALA A 67 -13.97 1.77 -0.16
N GLY A 68 -12.99 2.43 0.46
CA GLY A 68 -12.98 2.68 1.90
C GLY A 68 -12.24 1.62 2.73
N GLU A 69 -11.98 0.45 2.17
CA GLU A 69 -11.14 -0.57 2.80
C GLU A 69 -9.67 -0.11 2.92
N ARG A 70 -8.99 -0.63 3.94
CA ARG A 70 -7.58 -0.35 4.23
C ARG A 70 -6.87 -1.66 4.52
N ALA A 71 -5.61 -1.75 4.11
CA ALA A 71 -4.71 -2.84 4.48
C ALA A 71 -3.47 -2.24 5.13
N LYS A 72 -3.00 -2.88 6.21
CA LYS A 72 -1.67 -2.63 6.79
C LYS A 72 -0.75 -3.72 6.29
N TRP A 73 0.38 -3.33 5.70
CA TRP A 73 1.42 -4.26 5.27
C TRP A 73 2.56 -4.19 6.27
N THR A 74 3.12 -5.35 6.61
CA THR A 74 4.27 -5.47 7.50
C THR A 74 5.44 -6.05 6.71
N THR A 75 6.65 -5.63 7.07
CA THR A 75 7.87 -6.26 6.53
C THR A 75 7.83 -7.75 6.80
N TYR A 76 8.27 -8.53 5.83
CA TYR A 76 8.46 -9.95 6.02
C TYR A 76 9.52 -10.15 7.11
N ALA A 77 9.13 -10.75 8.24
CA ALA A 77 10.04 -10.96 9.36
C ALA A 77 10.96 -12.18 9.15
N GLY A 78 10.71 -13.00 8.13
CA GLY A 78 11.28 -14.34 8.04
C GLY A 78 10.78 -15.25 9.16
N ASP A 79 10.85 -16.56 8.96
CA ASP A 79 10.99 -17.46 10.10
C ASP A 79 12.46 -17.38 10.56
N PRO A 80 12.78 -17.24 11.86
CA PRO A 80 14.16 -17.26 12.35
C PRO A 80 14.90 -18.60 12.14
N GLN A 81 14.29 -19.56 11.45
CA GLN A 81 14.77 -20.92 11.29
C GLN A 81 14.75 -21.33 9.81
N ASN A 82 15.78 -20.92 9.07
CA ASN A 82 16.41 -21.69 7.99
C ASN A 82 17.75 -21.07 7.63
#